data_AF-A0A1S3CQI3-F1
#
_entry.id   AF-A0A1S3CQI3-F1
#
_cell.length_a   1.000
_cell.length_b   1.000
_cell.length_c   1.000
_cell.angle_alpha   90.00
_cell.angle_beta   90.00
_cell.angle_gamma   90.00
#
_symmetry.space_group_name_H-M   'P 1'
#
loop_
_entity.id
_entity.type
_entity.pdbx_description
1 polymer ?
#
loop_
_entity_poly.entity_id
_entity_poly.type
_entity_poly.pdbx_seq_one_letter_code
_entity_poly.pdbx_strand_id
1 'polypeptide(L)'
;MVTAAVENGGSDMVIDGNEQKPKKSVSDGFDANYLKIYYGKLFPYADFFKWMSYGNDGKHPGSDQSYFGRREFSFTLDNDIYLRFQSFNNLSEMEISIKEKCPFKIDIGPVYSVDVSKILPSFSHQFNTLLPVFS
;
A
#
# COMPACT_ATOMS: atom_id res chain seq x y z
N MET A 1 -36.27 76.66 30.73
CA MET A 1 -34.82 76.63 31.00
C MET A 1 -34.25 75.39 30.33
N VAL A 2 -33.12 75.55 29.65
CA VAL A 2 -32.12 74.51 29.32
C VAL A 2 -31.54 73.90 30.62
N THR A 3 -30.91 72.72 30.72
CA THR A 3 -30.56 71.61 29.79
C THR A 3 -30.68 70.29 30.62
N ALA A 4 -30.22 69.07 30.29
CA ALA A 4 -29.28 68.51 29.29
C ALA A 4 -29.73 67.08 28.85
N ALA A 5 -28.84 66.31 28.22
CA ALA A 5 -29.02 64.89 27.90
C ALA A 5 -28.06 63.99 28.72
N VAL A 6 -28.39 62.70 28.83
CA VAL A 6 -27.46 61.63 29.23
C VAL A 6 -27.59 60.50 28.23
N GLU A 7 -26.63 60.40 27.32
CA GLU A 7 -26.51 59.28 26.38
C GLU A 7 -25.81 58.12 27.09
N ASN A 8 -26.45 56.96 27.17
CA ASN A 8 -25.82 55.75 27.70
C ASN A 8 -25.12 55.00 26.56
N GLY A 9 -23.79 55.09 26.53
CA GLY A 9 -22.96 54.40 25.53
C GLY A 9 -23.00 52.89 25.71
N GLY A 10 -23.76 52.20 24.85
CA GLY A 10 -23.58 50.77 24.61
C GLY A 10 -22.39 50.57 23.68
N SER A 11 -21.29 50.04 24.21
CA SER A 11 -20.05 49.79 23.46
C SER A 11 -20.28 48.86 22.27
N ASP A 12 -19.83 49.30 21.09
CA ASP A 12 -19.83 48.51 19.86
C ASP A 12 -18.91 47.28 20.04
N MET A 13 -19.52 46.10 20.16
CA MET A 13 -18.80 44.83 20.36
C MET A 13 -18.32 44.30 19.02
N VAL A 14 -17.20 44.84 18.53
CA VAL A 14 -16.48 44.31 17.38
C VAL A 14 -16.03 42.89 17.72
N ILE A 15 -16.75 41.90 17.19
CA ILE A 15 -16.31 40.51 17.21
C ILE A 15 -15.20 40.39 16.17
N ASP A 16 -13.95 40.30 16.66
CA ASP A 16 -12.80 39.98 15.81
C ASP A 16 -13.12 38.73 14.98
N GLY A 17 -13.07 38.89 13.66
CA GLY A 17 -13.37 37.84 12.71
C GLY A 17 -12.34 36.72 12.82
N ASN A 18 -12.61 35.74 13.68
CA ASN A 18 -11.83 34.52 13.78
C ASN A 18 -11.89 33.82 12.41
N GLU A 19 -10.82 33.99 11.63
CA GLU A 19 -10.65 33.34 10.34
C GLU A 19 -10.96 31.85 10.52
N GLN A 20 -11.98 31.40 9.81
CA GLN A 20 -12.35 29.99 9.78
C GLN A 20 -11.26 29.26 8.99
N LYS A 21 -10.14 28.95 9.67
CA LYS A 21 -9.12 28.03 9.18
C LYS A 21 -9.87 26.84 8.60
N PRO A 22 -9.69 26.51 7.32
CA PRO A 22 -10.51 25.51 6.67
C PRO A 22 -10.38 24.23 7.48
N LYS A 23 -11.50 23.79 8.07
CA LYS A 23 -11.59 22.45 8.64
C LYS A 23 -11.23 21.51 7.50
N LYS A 24 -10.01 20.98 7.51
CA LYS A 24 -9.63 19.87 6.65
C LYS A 24 -10.60 18.75 7.01
N SER A 25 -11.64 18.59 6.21
CA SER A 25 -12.44 17.39 6.20
C SER A 25 -11.46 16.27 5.95
N VAL A 26 -11.26 15.42 6.97
CA VAL A 26 -10.62 14.13 6.74
C VAL A 26 -11.56 13.43 5.79
N SER A 27 -11.13 13.24 4.55
CA SER A 27 -11.89 12.49 3.55
C SER A 27 -12.05 11.06 4.08
N ASP A 28 -13.28 10.56 4.11
CA ASP A 28 -13.63 9.21 4.60
C ASP A 28 -13.04 8.06 3.75
N GLY A 29 -12.24 8.39 2.73
CA GLY A 29 -11.55 7.45 1.85
C GLY A 29 -10.10 7.19 2.28
N PHE A 30 -9.63 5.98 1.98
CA PHE A 30 -8.25 5.56 2.19
C PHE A 30 -7.25 6.41 1.39
N ASP A 31 -6.31 7.06 2.06
CA ASP A 31 -5.20 7.77 1.41
C ASP A 31 -4.02 6.82 1.13
N ALA A 32 -3.75 6.59 -0.16
CA ALA A 32 -2.61 5.79 -0.63
C ALA A 32 -1.23 6.32 -0.18
N ASN A 33 -1.13 7.56 0.28
CA ASN A 33 0.10 8.08 0.89
C ASN A 33 0.46 7.34 2.20
N TYR A 34 -0.53 6.86 2.98
CA TYR A 34 -0.25 6.03 4.15
C TYR A 34 0.42 4.71 3.76
N LEU A 35 0.01 4.12 2.64
CA LEU A 35 0.57 2.88 2.11
C LEU A 35 2.04 3.05 1.67
N LYS A 36 2.36 4.17 1.03
CA LYS A 36 3.75 4.56 0.70
C LYS A 36 4.61 4.73 1.95
N ILE A 37 4.08 5.33 3.01
CA ILE A 37 4.79 5.47 4.30
C ILE A 37 5.00 4.09 4.96
N TYR A 38 3.97 3.24 4.94
CA TYR A 38 4.01 1.90 5.50
C TYR A 38 5.05 1.01 4.80
N TYR A 39 4.99 0.89 3.47
CA TYR A 39 6.02 0.18 2.71
C TYR A 39 7.38 0.87 2.72
N GLY A 40 7.44 2.19 2.93
CA GLY A 40 8.70 2.93 3.06
C GLY A 40 9.43 2.71 4.39
N LYS A 41 8.71 2.45 5.50
CA LYS A 41 9.28 2.54 6.85
C LYS A 41 8.87 1.44 7.86
N LEU A 42 7.75 0.77 7.65
CA LEU A 42 7.08 -0.06 8.67
C LEU A 42 6.86 -1.52 8.26
N PHE A 43 6.78 -1.82 6.96
CA PHE A 43 6.61 -3.20 6.49
C PHE A 43 7.87 -4.03 6.83
N PRO A 44 7.73 -5.18 7.51
CA PRO A 44 8.86 -5.93 8.03
C PRO A 44 9.47 -6.86 6.97
N TYR A 45 10.09 -6.27 5.93
CA TYR A 45 10.61 -7.01 4.75
C TYR A 45 11.49 -8.20 5.12
N ALA A 46 12.43 -8.03 6.06
CA ALA A 46 13.37 -9.08 6.46
C ALA A 46 12.66 -10.27 7.13
N ASP A 47 11.73 -10.02 8.05
CA ASP A 47 10.98 -11.07 8.74
C ASP A 47 9.96 -11.74 7.82
N PHE A 48 9.31 -10.96 6.93
CA PHE A 48 8.39 -11.49 5.92
C PHE A 48 9.12 -12.42 4.93
N PHE A 49 10.29 -12.00 4.42
CA PHE A 49 11.14 -12.83 3.58
C PHE A 49 11.59 -14.10 4.31
N LYS A 50 12.09 -13.97 5.54
CA LYS A 50 12.54 -15.09 6.38
C LYS A 50 11.42 -16.10 6.64
N TRP A 51 10.21 -15.63 6.97
CA TRP A 51 9.02 -16.47 7.16
C TRP A 51 8.67 -17.22 5.87
N MET A 52 8.59 -16.51 4.74
CA MET A 52 8.25 -17.09 3.44
C MET A 52 9.33 -18.00 2.84
N SER A 53 10.57 -17.92 3.33
CA SER A 53 11.67 -18.77 2.89
C SER A 53 11.71 -20.13 3.62
N TYR A 54 11.03 -20.28 4.76
CA TYR A 54 11.01 -21.51 5.57
C TYR A 54 12.41 -22.11 5.86
N GLY A 55 13.41 -21.25 6.08
CA GLY A 55 14.80 -21.65 6.33
C GLY A 55 15.65 -21.91 5.09
N ASN A 56 15.09 -21.81 3.88
CA ASN A 56 15.84 -21.94 2.61
C ASN A 56 16.67 -20.69 2.28
N ASP A 57 17.53 -20.26 3.21
CA ASP A 57 18.30 -19.01 3.14
C ASP A 57 19.79 -19.20 2.79
N GLY A 58 20.16 -20.40 2.35
CA GLY A 58 21.52 -20.77 1.94
C GLY A 58 22.47 -21.13 3.08
N LYS A 59 22.06 -21.03 4.36
CA LYS A 59 22.97 -21.19 5.51
C LYS A 59 23.15 -22.62 6.00
N HIS A 60 22.46 -23.60 5.42
CA HIS A 60 22.60 -25.01 5.79
C HIS A 60 22.56 -25.95 4.57
N PRO A 61 23.16 -27.16 4.63
CA PRO A 61 23.27 -28.06 3.47
C PRO A 61 21.94 -28.46 2.82
N GLY A 62 20.83 -28.52 3.58
CA GLY A 62 19.50 -28.83 3.06
C GLY A 62 18.71 -27.64 2.49
N SER A 63 19.34 -26.49 2.24
CA SER A 63 18.65 -25.27 1.79
C SER A 63 18.50 -25.24 0.27
N ASP A 64 17.27 -25.23 -0.24
CA ASP A 64 16.99 -24.93 -1.65
C ASP A 64 16.94 -23.42 -1.89
N GLN A 65 18.06 -22.82 -2.32
CA GLN A 65 18.13 -21.37 -2.60
C GLN A 65 17.11 -20.89 -3.65
N SER A 66 16.57 -21.79 -4.48
CA SER A 66 15.54 -21.44 -5.47
C SER A 66 14.10 -21.55 -4.93
N TYR A 67 13.90 -22.00 -3.69
CA TYR A 67 12.59 -22.16 -3.05
C TYR A 67 11.78 -20.85 -3.06
N PHE A 68 12.40 -19.74 -2.66
CA PHE A 68 11.73 -18.44 -2.62
C PHE A 68 11.44 -17.89 -4.03
N GLY A 69 12.31 -18.13 -5.01
CA GLY A 69 12.07 -17.77 -6.42
C GLY A 69 10.86 -18.47 -7.06
N ARG A 70 10.39 -19.58 -6.49
CA ARG A 70 9.18 -20.32 -6.92
C ARG A 70 7.93 -19.98 -6.09
N ARG A 71 8.03 -19.08 -5.11
CA ARG A 71 6.92 -18.58 -4.29
C ARG A 71 6.06 -17.63 -5.11
N GLU A 72 4.76 -17.90 -5.22
CA GLU A 72 3.82 -16.93 -5.81
C GLU A 72 3.43 -15.85 -4.79
N PHE A 73 3.39 -14.61 -5.27
CA PHE A 73 2.63 -13.50 -4.70
C PHE A 73 1.67 -12.95 -5.75
N SER A 74 0.52 -12.44 -5.30
CA SER A 74 -0.35 -11.59 -6.12
C SER A 74 -0.50 -10.24 -5.46
N PHE A 75 -0.55 -9.18 -6.27
CA PHE A 75 -0.75 -7.81 -5.81
C PHE A 75 -2.07 -7.27 -6.35
N THR A 76 -2.91 -6.71 -5.49
CA THR A 76 -4.05 -5.89 -5.93
C THR A 76 -3.63 -4.42 -5.90
N LEU A 77 -3.71 -3.74 -7.04
CA LEU A 77 -3.42 -2.31 -7.19
C LEU A 77 -4.71 -1.49 -7.07
N ASP A 78 -4.66 -0.21 -7.46
CA ASP A 78 -5.86 0.60 -7.61
C ASP A 78 -6.80 0.04 -8.68
N ASN A 79 -8.09 0.38 -8.57
CA ASN A 79 -9.17 -0.10 -9.45
C ASN A 79 -9.28 -1.65 -9.51
N ASP A 80 -8.89 -2.33 -8.43
CA ASP A 80 -8.85 -3.80 -8.29
C ASP A 80 -8.10 -4.52 -9.43
N ILE A 81 -7.02 -3.93 -9.93
CA ILE A 81 -6.13 -4.58 -10.91
C ILE A 81 -5.26 -5.63 -10.20
N TYR A 82 -5.38 -6.90 -10.60
CA TYR A 82 -4.63 -8.02 -10.04
C TYR A 82 -3.37 -8.34 -10.85
N LEU A 83 -2.19 -8.09 -10.28
CA LEU A 83 -0.92 -8.60 -10.78
C LEU A 83 -0.60 -9.94 -10.11
N ARG A 84 -1.00 -11.04 -10.76
CA ARG A 84 -0.72 -12.41 -10.32
C ARG A 84 0.71 -12.86 -10.69
N PHE A 85 1.08 -14.06 -10.22
CA PHE A 85 2.30 -14.75 -10.65
C PHE A 85 3.59 -13.94 -10.47
N GLN A 86 3.62 -13.07 -9.44
CA GLN A 86 4.83 -12.37 -9.05
C GLN A 86 5.70 -13.34 -8.23
N SER A 87 7.00 -13.39 -8.49
CA SER A 87 7.98 -14.05 -7.64
C SER A 87 9.28 -13.24 -7.62
N PHE A 88 10.13 -13.49 -6.63
CA PHE A 88 11.36 -12.72 -6.38
C PHE A 88 12.46 -13.69 -5.95
N ASN A 89 13.71 -13.48 -6.35
CA ASN A 89 14.80 -14.37 -5.98
C ASN A 89 15.42 -14.04 -4.62
N ASN A 90 15.27 -12.80 -4.16
CA ASN A 90 15.88 -12.30 -2.94
C ASN A 90 15.07 -11.16 -2.29
N LEU A 91 15.47 -10.80 -1.07
CA LEU A 91 14.86 -9.75 -0.25
C LEU A 91 14.83 -8.39 -0.96
N SER A 92 15.91 -8.03 -1.66
CA SER A 92 16.03 -6.73 -2.35
C SER A 92 15.02 -6.60 -3.49
N GLU A 93 14.91 -7.63 -4.35
CA GLU A 93 13.92 -7.68 -5.43
C GLU A 93 12.48 -7.56 -4.91
N MET A 94 12.16 -8.28 -3.83
CA MET A 94 10.83 -8.21 -3.20
C MET A 94 10.56 -6.81 -2.63
N GLU A 95 11.51 -6.24 -1.90
CA GLU A 95 11.38 -4.92 -1.27
C GLU A 95 11.22 -3.80 -2.30
N ILE A 96 12.04 -3.80 -3.35
CA ILE A 96 11.93 -2.85 -4.48
C ILE A 96 10.56 -2.98 -5.14
N SER A 97 10.16 -4.19 -5.52
CA SER A 97 8.89 -4.44 -6.22
C SER A 97 7.66 -4.03 -5.40
N ILE A 98 7.64 -4.29 -4.09
CA ILE A 98 6.54 -3.88 -3.21
C ILE A 98 6.50 -2.35 -3.06
N LYS A 99 7.64 -1.68 -2.91
CA LYS A 99 7.72 -0.21 -2.82
C LYS A 99 7.29 0.48 -4.12
N GLU A 100 7.72 -0.04 -5.27
CA GLU A 100 7.38 0.51 -6.58
C GLU A 100 5.89 0.32 -6.92
N LYS A 101 5.36 -0.88 -6.71
CA LYS A 101 3.96 -1.21 -7.05
C LYS A 101 2.96 -0.71 -5.99
N CYS A 102 3.41 -0.48 -4.75
CA CYS A 102 2.62 0.04 -3.63
C CYS A 102 1.23 -0.62 -3.49
N PRO A 103 1.16 -1.96 -3.38
CA PRO A 103 -0.09 -2.71 -3.55
C PRO A 103 -1.06 -2.57 -2.37
N PHE A 104 -2.35 -2.45 -2.64
CA PHE A 104 -3.41 -2.36 -1.62
C PHE A 104 -3.63 -3.69 -0.88
N LYS A 105 -3.41 -4.81 -1.56
CA LYS A 105 -3.49 -6.17 -1.01
C LYS A 105 -2.30 -6.99 -1.52
N ILE A 106 -1.74 -7.86 -0.67
CA ILE A 106 -0.72 -8.85 -1.02
C ILE A 106 -1.25 -10.23 -0.66
N ASP A 107 -1.52 -11.06 -1.66
CA ASP A 107 -1.91 -12.45 -1.48
C ASP A 107 -0.71 -13.38 -1.65
N ILE A 108 -0.62 -14.41 -0.81
CA ILE A 108 0.47 -15.39 -0.81
C ILE A 108 -0.05 -16.70 -1.41
N GLY A 109 0.46 -17.09 -2.59
CA GLY A 109 -0.01 -18.29 -3.32
C GLY A 109 0.72 -19.58 -2.92
N PRO A 110 0.99 -20.53 -3.85
CA PRO A 110 1.79 -21.73 -3.59
C PRO A 110 3.29 -21.54 -3.86
N VAL A 111 4.12 -22.52 -3.48
CA VAL A 111 5.48 -22.69 -4.02
C VAL A 111 5.37 -23.67 -5.18
N TYR A 112 5.73 -23.23 -6.38
CA TYR A 112 5.67 -24.08 -7.57
C TYR A 112 6.88 -25.03 -7.66
N SER A 113 6.74 -26.09 -8.47
CA SER A 113 7.85 -26.99 -8.82
C SER A 113 8.82 -26.39 -9.82
N VAL A 114 8.37 -25.39 -10.58
CA VAL A 114 9.16 -24.61 -11.53
C VAL A 114 9.12 -23.13 -11.19
N ASP A 115 10.04 -22.38 -11.77
CA ASP A 115 10.10 -20.92 -11.71
C ASP A 115 8.83 -20.28 -12.31
N VAL A 116 8.18 -19.40 -11.54
CA VAL A 116 6.91 -18.76 -11.91
C VAL A 116 7.03 -17.94 -13.20
N SER A 117 8.20 -17.34 -13.44
CA SER A 117 8.49 -16.60 -14.67
C SER A 117 8.46 -17.47 -15.93
N LYS A 118 8.59 -18.80 -15.79
CA LYS A 118 8.52 -19.79 -16.88
C LYS A 118 7.13 -20.38 -17.06
N ILE A 119 6.25 -20.23 -16.07
CA ILE A 119 4.83 -20.61 -16.15
C ILE A 119 4.10 -19.61 -17.07
N LEU A 120 4.32 -18.31 -16.87
CA LEU A 120 3.70 -17.24 -17.66
C LEU A 120 3.86 -17.36 -19.19
N PRO A 121 5.05 -17.60 -19.79
CA PRO A 121 5.18 -17.75 -21.23
C PRO A 121 4.45 -18.99 -21.80
N SER A 122 4.24 -20.06 -21.01
CA SER A 122 3.37 -21.17 -21.42
C SER A 122 1.88 -20.84 -21.32
N PHE A 123 1.49 -19.99 -20.37
CA PHE A 123 0.10 -19.49 -20.23
C PHE A 123 -0.21 -18.21 -21.04
N SER A 124 0.80 -17.63 -21.70
CA SER A 124 0.72 -16.43 -22.54
C SER A 124 -0.32 -16.54 -23.66
N HIS A 125 -0.58 -17.75 -24.16
CA HIS A 125 -1.62 -18.02 -25.14
C HIS A 125 -3.06 -17.99 -24.59
N GLN A 126 -3.28 -17.83 -23.27
CA GLN A 126 -4.61 -17.79 -22.66
C GLN A 126 -4.86 -16.73 -21.57
N PHE A 127 -3.83 -16.11 -20.98
CA PHE A 127 -4.00 -15.23 -19.80
C PHE A 127 -3.55 -13.78 -19.96
N ASN A 128 -3.35 -13.29 -21.20
CA ASN A 128 -3.29 -11.85 -21.49
C ASN A 128 -4.69 -11.20 -21.51
N THR A 129 -5.57 -11.62 -20.60
CA THR A 129 -6.83 -10.94 -20.30
C THR A 129 -6.69 -10.21 -18.98
N LEU A 130 -6.79 -8.88 -19.05
CA LEU A 130 -7.41 -8.12 -17.97
C LEU A 130 -8.73 -8.84 -17.65
N LEU A 131 -8.85 -9.43 -16.46
CA LEU A 131 -10.11 -9.99 -15.98
C LEU A 131 -10.83 -8.90 -15.20
N PRO A 132 -11.79 -8.15 -15.81
CA PRO A 132 -12.72 -7.37 -15.03
C PRO A 132 -13.54 -8.35 -14.19
N VAL A 133 -13.51 -8.18 -12.87
CA VAL A 133 -14.39 -8.92 -11.97
C VAL A 133 -15.80 -8.37 -12.17
N PHE A 134 -16.66 -9.10 -12.87
CA PHE A 134 -18.09 -8.86 -12.82
C PHE A 134 -18.58 -9.19 -11.41
N SER A 135 -19.29 -8.24 -10.79
CA SER A 135 -19.95 -8.39 -9.49
C SER A 135 -21.27 -9.19 -9.60
#